data_AF-A0A975A7L9-F1
#
_entry.id   AF-A0A975A7L9-F1
#
_cell.length_a   1.000
_cell.length_b   1.000
_cell.length_c   1.000
_cell.angle_alpha   90.00
_cell.angle_beta   90.00
_cell.angle_gamma   90.00
#
_symmetry.space_group_name_H-M   'P 1'
#
loop_
_entity.id
_entity.type
_entity.pdbx_description
1 polymer ?
#
loop_
_entity_poly.entity_id
_entity_poly.type
_entity_poly.pdbx_seq_one_letter_code
_entity_poly.pdbx_strand_id
1 'polypeptide(L)'
;MKYQFKNDDDTNKRLLICPECGEQLVGADIEIYQACPYCDQKLERNCELEDFIIEPLVQRWVNKYVMFEKEDNISQNRAGLF
;
A
#
# COMPACT_ATOMS: atom_id res chain seq x y z
N MET A 1 14.03 4.09 -14.41
CA MET A 1 14.67 3.09 -13.53
C MET A 1 13.59 2.15 -13.02
N LYS A 2 13.86 0.86 -12.78
CA LYS A 2 12.87 -0.05 -12.20
C LYS A 2 13.12 -0.17 -10.70
N TYR A 3 12.17 0.30 -9.90
CA TYR A 3 12.18 0.13 -8.46
C TYR A 3 11.83 -1.32 -8.10
N GLN A 4 12.52 -1.88 -7.10
CA GLN A 4 12.23 -3.22 -6.59
C GLN A 4 11.46 -3.12 -5.28
N PHE A 5 10.34 -3.84 -5.21
CA PHE A 5 9.50 -3.88 -4.03
C PHE A 5 9.57 -5.26 -3.39
N LYS A 6 9.66 -5.30 -2.07
CA LYS A 6 9.68 -6.52 -1.27
C LYS A 6 8.57 -6.47 -0.25
N ASN A 7 7.81 -7.56 -0.10
CA ASN A 7 6.88 -7.67 1.02
C ASN A 7 7.66 -8.11 2.26
N ASP A 8 7.47 -7.38 3.35
CA ASP A 8 7.87 -7.82 4.67
C ASP A 8 6.78 -8.75 5.22
N ASP A 9 7.12 -10.03 5.39
CA ASP A 9 6.17 -11.08 5.81
C ASP A 9 5.65 -10.85 7.24
N ASP A 10 6.45 -10.18 8.07
CA ASP A 10 6.17 -9.97 9.50
C ASP A 10 5.18 -8.80 9.71
N THR A 11 5.38 -7.69 9.00
CA THR A 11 4.50 -6.50 9.10
C THR A 11 3.46 -6.40 7.99
N ASN A 12 3.49 -7.32 7.01
CA ASN A 12 2.62 -7.32 5.84
C ASN A 12 2.68 -5.99 5.07
N LYS A 13 3.81 -5.28 5.18
CA LYS A 13 4.08 -4.00 4.54
C LYS A 13 4.93 -4.23 3.31
N ARG A 14 4.66 -3.47 2.26
CA ARG A 14 5.57 -3.37 1.14
C ARG A 14 6.71 -2.43 1.48
N LEU A 15 7.93 -2.85 1.18
CA LEU A 15 9.18 -2.12 1.33
C LEU A 15 9.77 -1.85 -0.06
N LEU A 16 10.31 -0.66 -0.27
CA LEU A 16 11.08 -0.31 -1.45
C LEU A 16 12.56 -0.63 -1.21
N ILE A 17 13.23 -1.26 -2.16
CA ILE A 17 14.69 -1.43 -2.12
C ILE A 17 15.34 -0.28 -2.89
N CYS A 18 16.22 0.46 -2.22
CA CYS A 18 17.00 1.51 -2.86
C CYS A 18 17.90 0.91 -3.94
N PRO A 19 17.90 1.45 -5.18
CA PRO A 19 18.69 0.90 -6.28
C PRO A 19 20.21 1.05 -6.10
N GLU A 20 20.66 2.03 -5.31
CA GLU A 20 22.09 2.31 -5.12
C GLU A 20 22.69 1.57 -3.93
N CYS A 21 22.08 1.68 -2.75
CA CYS A 21 22.62 1.09 -1.52
C CYS A 21 22.01 -0.27 -1.17
N GLY A 22 20.89 -0.65 -1.81
CA GLY A 22 20.17 -1.89 -1.50
C GLY A 22 19.39 -1.86 -0.19
N GLU A 23 19.31 -0.70 0.48
CA GLU A 23 18.62 -0.56 1.77
C GLU A 23 17.10 -0.59 1.60
N GLN A 24 16.40 -1.06 2.63
CA GLN A 24 14.94 -1.15 2.65
C GLN A 24 14.31 0.14 3.18
N LEU A 25 13.41 0.72 2.40
CA LEU A 25 12.69 1.95 2.72
C LEU A 25 11.20 1.65 2.89
N VAL A 26 10.61 2.17 3.97
CA VAL A 26 9.15 2.10 4.14
C VAL A 26 8.47 3.23 3.36
N GLY A 27 7.19 3.05 3.03
CA GLY A 27 6.41 4.11 2.36
C GLY A 27 6.46 5.47 3.05
N ALA A 28 6.52 5.49 4.39
CA ALA A 28 6.66 6.72 5.15
C ALA A 28 7.98 7.45 4.90
N ASP A 29 9.09 6.72 4.73
CA ASP A 29 10.39 7.33 4.44
C ASP A 29 10.38 8.00 3.07
N ILE A 30 9.73 7.37 2.08
CA ILE A 30 9.65 7.89 0.71
C ILE A 30 8.69 9.08 0.62
N GLU A 31 7.63 9.09 1.43
CA GLU A 31 6.69 10.19 1.51
C GLU A 31 7.36 11.45 2.11
N ILE A 32 8.15 11.26 3.18
CA ILE A 32 8.81 12.33 3.92
C ILE A 32 10.08 12.81 3.21
N TYR A 33 10.89 11.88 2.70
CA TYR A 33 12.20 12.17 2.12
C TYR A 33 12.18 12.00 0.59
N GLN A 34 12.63 13.03 -0.14
CA GLN A 34 12.79 12.97 -1.60
C GLN A 34 14.06 12.21 -2.05
N ALA A 35 14.81 11.66 -1.10
CA ALA A 35 16.04 10.93 -1.31
C ALA A 35 16.13 9.78 -0.30
N CYS A 36 16.93 8.77 -0.61
CA CYS A 36 17.22 7.68 0.31
C CYS A 36 17.95 8.25 1.55
N PRO A 37 17.43 8.06 2.77
CA PRO A 37 18.05 8.59 4.00
C PRO A 37 19.43 7.99 4.32
N TYR A 38 19.84 6.91 3.64
CA TYR A 38 21.09 6.19 3.90
C TYR A 38 22.21 6.55 2.94
N CYS A 39 21.91 6.74 1.65
CA CYS A 39 22.90 7.04 0.62
C CYS A 39 22.70 8.39 -0.07
N ASP A 40 21.70 9.16 0.35
CA ASP A 40 21.32 10.46 -0.22
C ASP A 40 20.92 10.40 -1.71
N GLN A 41 20.73 9.19 -2.25
CA GLN A 41 20.33 9.02 -3.64
C GLN A 41 18.92 9.58 -3.84
N LYS A 42 18.76 10.50 -4.79
CA LYS A 42 17.45 11.04 -5.16
C LYS A 42 16.55 9.93 -5.66
N LEU A 43 15.38 9.82 -5.02
CA LEU A 43 14.31 8.95 -5.45
C LEU A 43 13.44 9.75 -6.42
N GLU A 44 13.53 9.42 -7.70
CA GLU A 44 12.66 10.01 -8.72
C GLU A 44 11.21 9.57 -8.44
N ARG A 45 10.33 10.56 -8.20
CA ARG A 45 8.89 10.35 -8.04
C ARG A 45 8.29 9.99 -9.38
N ASN A 46 8.05 8.70 -9.56
CA ASN A 46 7.35 8.13 -10.71
C ASN A 46 6.02 7.56 -10.25
N CYS A 47 5.08 7.36 -11.19
CA CYS A 47 3.74 6.85 -10.87
C CYS A 47 3.77 5.56 -10.03
N GLU A 48 4.71 4.65 -10.30
CA GLU A 48 4.87 3.40 -9.53
C GLU A 48 5.17 3.65 -8.04
N LEU A 49 5.96 4.67 -7.74
CA LEU A 49 6.39 5.02 -6.39
C LEU A 49 5.30 5.83 -5.67
N GLU A 50 4.55 6.65 -6.40
CA GLU A 50 3.36 7.31 -5.86
C GLU A 50 2.23 6.31 -5.57
N ASP A 51 1.95 5.38 -6.49
CA ASP A 51 0.97 4.30 -6.30
C ASP A 51 1.31 3.46 -5.08
N PHE A 52 2.60 3.15 -4.87
CA PHE A 52 3.06 2.41 -3.69
C PHE A 52 2.75 3.11 -2.36
N ILE A 53 2.91 4.44 -2.29
CA ILE A 53 2.60 5.23 -1.09
C ILE A 53 1.08 5.28 -0.86
N ILE A 54 0.32 5.41 -1.94
CA ILE A 54 -1.14 5.61 -1.91
C ILE A 54 -1.89 4.27 -1.70
N GLU A 55 -1.37 3.14 -2.19
CA GLU A 55 -2.00 1.82 -2.13
C GLU A 55 -2.52 1.44 -0.73
N PRO A 56 -1.76 1.52 0.38
CA PRO A 56 -2.27 1.16 1.70
C PRO A 56 -3.43 2.07 2.17
N LEU A 57 -3.42 3.35 1.78
CA LEU A 57 -4.53 4.26 2.07
C LEU A 57 -5.76 3.86 1.26
N VAL A 58 -5.60 3.59 -0.04
CA VAL A 58 -6.69 3.15 -0.91
C VAL A 58 -7.25 1.83 -0.42
N GLN A 59 -6.43 0.84 -0.09
CA GLN A 59 -6.86 -0.44 0.47
C GLN A 59 -7.66 -0.27 1.76
N ARG A 60 -7.25 0.65 2.65
CA ARG A 60 -8.02 0.96 3.86
C ARG A 60 -9.39 1.55 3.54
N TRP A 61 -9.48 2.44 2.55
CA TRP A 61 -10.74 3.04 2.12
C TRP A 61 -11.64 2.01 1.45
N VAL A 62 -11.10 1.24 0.51
CA VAL A 62 -11.79 0.14 -0.16
C VAL A 62 -12.33 -0.85 0.86
N ASN A 63 -11.51 -1.31 1.82
CA ASN A 63 -11.98 -2.20 2.88
C ASN A 63 -13.06 -1.56 3.75
N LYS A 64 -13.00 -0.25 4.00
CA LYS A 64 -14.05 0.46 4.76
C LYS A 64 -15.38 0.47 4.03
N TYR A 65 -15.38 0.61 2.70
CA TYR A 65 -16.61 0.78 1.91
C TYR A 65 -17.12 -0.50 1.24
N VAL A 66 -16.24 -1.46 0.91
CA VAL A 66 -16.63 -2.79 0.40
C VAL A 66 -17.32 -3.64 1.48
N MET A 67 -17.07 -3.35 2.76
CA MET A 67 -17.82 -3.97 3.87
C MET A 67 -19.29 -3.54 3.92
N PHE A 68 -19.69 -2.46 3.23
CA PHE A 68 -21.10 -2.05 3.12
C PHE A 68 -21.90 -2.87 2.09
N GLU A 69 -21.26 -3.61 1.18
CA GLU A 69 -22.00 -4.43 0.19
C GLU A 69 -22.37 -5.83 0.71
N LYS A 70 -21.84 -6.27 1.87
CA LYS A 70 -22.18 -7.58 2.45
C LYS A 70 -23.33 -7.55 3.45
N GLU A 71 -23.71 -6.40 4.01
CA GLU A 71 -24.85 -6.32 4.92
C GLU A 71 -26.21 -6.25 4.19
N ASP A 72 -26.25 -5.84 2.92
CA ASP A 72 -27.50 -5.82 2.15
C ASP A 72 -27.93 -7.22 1.63
N ASN A 73 -27.03 -8.21 1.58
CA ASN A 73 -27.37 -9.58 1.14
C ASN A 73 -27.80 -10.54 2.27
N ILE A 74 -27.68 -10.14 3.54
CA ILE A 74 -28.14 -10.98 4.67
C ILE A 74 -29.62 -10.72 5.01
N SER A 75 -30.18 -9.58 4.57
CA SER A 75 -31.56 -9.20 4.90
C SER A 75 -32.62 -9.74 3.92
N GLN A 76 -32.25 -10.25 2.74
CA GLN A 76 -33.23 -10.78 1.76
C GLN A 76 -33.58 -12.28 1.93
N ASN A 77 -32.86 -13.06 2.73
CA ASN A 77 -33.13 -14.50 2.88
C ASN A 77 -34.02 -14.89 4.07
N ARG A 78 -34.68 -13.92 4.73
CA ARG A 78 -35.51 -14.17 5.92
C ARG A 78 -36.98 -13.78 5.80
N ALA A 79 -37.47 -13.54 4.57
CA ALA A 79 -38.87 -13.22 4.29
C ALA A 79 -39.58 -14.29 3.44
N GLY A 80 -39.27 -15.58 3.65
CA GLY A 80 -39.82 -16.68 2.85
C GLY A 80 -40.15 -17.96 3.63
N LEU A 81 -40.48 -17.86 4.92
CA LEU A 81 -41.01 -18.98 5.71
C LEU A 81 -42.22 -18.50 6.53
N PHE A 82 -43.34 -18.35 5.84
CA PHE A 82 -44.70 -18.49 6.38
C PHE A 82 -45.56 -19.19 5.33
#